data_AF-A0A9R1QB95-F1
#
_entry.id   AF-A0A9R1QB95-F1
#
_cell.length_a   1.000
_cell.length_b   1.000
_cell.length_c   1.000
_cell.angle_alpha   90.00
_cell.angle_beta   90.00
_cell.angle_gamma   90.00
#
_symmetry.space_group_name_H-M   'P 1'
#
loop_
_entity.id
_entity.type
_entity.pdbx_description
1 polymer ?
#
loop_
_entity_poly.entity_id
_entity_poly.type
_entity_poly.pdbx_seq_one_letter_code
_entity_poly.pdbx_strand_id
1 'polypeptide(L)'
;MPSSYAAAAAAASSSRKPAPFTTATATTRKPAPLPAPAPPPSNPSHVSDSDPSSYSSSGEETDLSACDPATASVLSTYLSVAGNGADLSKVGIFLNSAARRRSPPCLICLDPIRPSDPVWSCSASCFALLHLPCIQSWAHQSASAAPSPTWGCPKCRVAYPKSQTPTSYHCFCSKTEDPPADPWILPHSCGDVCGRRLNSNPDSGCEHTCLLLCHPGPCPPCPAVVPNARCFCGAHREPRRCAHQRYSCKGKCNKRLSCELHRCPVDCHDGPCPPCAVRGNHKCECGETMVERLCSERVFQCKRECSGMLECGKHRCERGCHGGKCGECPLRGQRTCPCGKKDYPRLECDVEAATCGSTCEKVLGCGRHKCPERCHRGPRDVTCRLVIKKSCRCGGLKKEVHIYITCL
;
A
#
# COMPACT_ATOMS: atom_id res chain seq x y z
N MET A 1 -61.77 3.24 32.43
CA MET A 1 -61.44 3.55 33.84
C MET A 1 -59.95 3.93 33.90
N PRO A 2 -59.59 5.07 34.50
CA PRO A 2 -58.56 5.95 33.95
C PRO A 2 -57.29 6.08 34.82
N SER A 3 -56.29 6.74 34.21
CA SER A 3 -55.40 7.76 34.81
C SER A 3 -54.27 7.37 35.77
N SER A 4 -53.10 8.02 35.87
CA SER A 4 -52.30 8.95 35.03
C SER A 4 -51.26 9.66 35.94
N TYR A 5 -50.14 10.15 35.35
CA TYR A 5 -49.21 11.21 35.85
C TYR A 5 -48.36 10.92 37.12
N ALA A 6 -47.25 11.60 37.46
CA ALA A 6 -46.12 12.25 36.79
C ALA A 6 -45.22 12.86 37.90
N ALA A 7 -43.92 13.02 37.60
CA ALA A 7 -42.92 14.02 38.05
C ALA A 7 -43.06 14.78 39.39
N ALA A 8 -41.94 14.93 40.13
CA ALA A 8 -41.21 16.20 40.25
C ALA A 8 -40.07 16.14 41.29
N ALA A 9 -39.07 17.01 41.07
CA ALA A 9 -37.80 17.15 41.76
C ALA A 9 -37.86 17.97 43.07
N ALA A 10 -36.81 17.87 43.90
CA ALA A 10 -36.37 18.95 44.77
C ALA A 10 -34.87 18.84 45.12
N ALA A 11 -34.15 19.95 44.95
CA ALA A 11 -32.78 20.17 45.38
C ALA A 11 -32.76 20.85 46.76
N ALA A 12 -31.73 20.59 47.58
CA ALA A 12 -31.32 21.50 48.64
C ALA A 12 -29.85 21.26 49.04
N SER A 13 -29.09 22.36 49.01
CA SER A 13 -27.70 22.50 49.44
C SER A 13 -27.61 22.86 50.93
N SER A 14 -26.55 22.42 51.65
CA SER A 14 -25.65 23.30 52.44
C SER A 14 -24.84 22.62 53.57
N SER A 15 -23.51 22.78 53.46
CA SER A 15 -22.61 23.45 54.42
C SER A 15 -22.03 22.78 55.69
N ARG A 16 -20.69 23.00 55.80
CA ARG A 16 -19.81 23.23 57.01
C ARG A 16 -19.25 21.98 57.73
N LYS A 17 -18.00 21.90 58.23
CA LYS A 17 -16.73 22.71 58.25
C LYS A 17 -15.62 21.82 58.95
N PRO A 18 -14.43 22.27 59.43
CA PRO A 18 -13.10 21.91 58.89
C PRO A 18 -12.04 21.26 59.85
N ALA A 19 -10.86 20.95 59.26
CA ALA A 19 -9.46 20.91 59.80
C ALA A 19 -9.04 19.71 60.71
N PRO A 20 -7.74 19.28 60.79
CA PRO A 20 -6.56 20.16 60.96
C PRO A 20 -5.32 19.87 60.08
N PHE A 21 -4.43 20.85 60.14
CA PHE A 21 -3.11 21.00 59.55
C PHE A 21 -2.05 20.11 60.21
N THR A 22 -1.11 19.58 59.41
CA THR A 22 0.28 19.38 59.82
C THR A 22 1.24 19.80 58.71
N THR A 23 2.32 20.44 59.15
CA THR A 23 3.38 21.14 58.43
C THR A 23 4.35 20.22 57.68
N ALA A 24 4.74 20.59 56.45
CA ALA A 24 5.91 20.04 55.78
C ALA A 24 6.73 21.16 55.12
N THR A 25 8.02 21.14 55.43
CA THR A 25 9.04 22.17 55.22
C THR A 25 9.53 22.19 53.77
N ALA A 26 9.70 23.40 53.22
CA ALA A 26 10.18 23.63 51.86
C ALA A 26 11.71 23.51 51.77
N THR A 27 12.21 22.78 50.76
CA THR A 27 13.59 22.87 50.27
C THR A 27 13.57 23.20 48.78
N THR A 28 14.22 24.31 48.45
CA THR A 28 14.36 24.88 47.10
C THR A 28 15.43 24.13 46.31
N ARG A 29 15.08 23.64 45.11
CA ARG A 29 16.05 23.07 44.14
C ARG A 29 16.08 23.93 42.87
N LYS A 30 17.29 24.31 42.49
CA LYS A 30 17.70 25.20 41.38
C LYS A 30 17.41 24.56 40.00
N PRO A 31 17.07 25.33 38.94
CA PRO A 31 16.79 24.79 37.61
C PRO A 31 18.04 24.27 36.88
N ALA A 32 17.88 23.21 36.08
CA ALA A 32 18.92 22.58 35.26
C ALA A 32 19.15 23.33 33.92
N PRO A 33 20.38 23.34 33.37
CA PRO A 33 20.70 23.98 32.10
C PRO A 33 20.31 23.12 30.87
N LEU A 34 19.95 23.79 29.78
CA LEU A 34 19.57 23.20 28.48
C LEU A 34 20.77 22.57 27.73
N PRO A 35 20.55 21.53 26.89
CA PRO A 35 21.61 20.84 26.16
C PRO A 35 22.14 21.62 24.94
N ALA A 36 23.43 21.44 24.65
CA ALA A 36 24.16 22.08 23.55
C ALA A 36 23.91 21.40 22.18
N PRO A 37 24.07 22.13 21.04
CA PRO A 37 23.86 21.61 19.69
C PRO A 37 25.02 20.73 19.18
N ALA A 38 24.69 19.79 18.28
CA ALA A 38 25.59 18.80 17.72
C ALA A 38 26.62 19.37 16.70
N PRO A 39 27.84 18.79 16.61
CA PRO A 39 28.86 19.20 15.64
C PRO A 39 28.64 18.60 14.22
N PRO A 40 29.16 19.26 13.16
CA PRO A 40 29.00 18.83 11.75
C PRO A 40 29.93 17.66 11.35
N PRO A 41 29.62 16.95 10.25
CA PRO A 41 30.29 15.70 9.88
C PRO A 41 31.70 15.91 9.31
N SER A 42 32.67 15.18 9.87
CA SER A 42 34.03 15.05 9.34
C SER A 42 34.20 13.74 8.56
N ASN A 43 34.72 13.86 7.34
CA ASN A 43 35.22 12.76 6.51
C ASN A 43 36.38 12.04 7.20
N PRO A 44 36.48 10.71 7.14
CA PRO A 44 37.74 10.02 7.34
C PRO A 44 38.20 9.31 6.05
N SER A 45 39.36 9.76 5.60
CA SER A 45 40.29 9.04 4.73
C SER A 45 40.88 7.81 5.44
N HIS A 46 40.93 6.71 4.69
CA HIS A 46 41.99 5.68 4.66
C HIS A 46 42.56 5.17 6.01
N VAL A 47 42.05 4.04 6.48
CA VAL A 47 42.85 3.03 7.20
C VAL A 47 42.49 1.65 6.66
N SER A 48 43.51 0.91 6.24
CA SER A 48 43.42 -0.44 5.70
C SER A 48 43.30 -1.45 6.83
N ASP A 49 42.36 -2.39 6.71
CA ASP A 49 42.44 -3.69 7.38
C ASP A 49 41.87 -4.77 6.47
N SER A 50 42.51 -5.94 6.50
CA SER A 50 42.49 -6.93 5.44
C SER A 50 41.27 -7.86 5.50
N ASP A 51 40.46 -7.90 4.43
CA ASP A 51 39.43 -8.92 4.19
C ASP A 51 40.05 -10.17 3.52
N PRO A 52 39.80 -11.39 4.02
CA PRO A 52 39.93 -12.58 3.21
C PRO A 52 38.60 -12.91 2.49
N SER A 53 38.70 -12.82 1.16
CA SER A 53 37.97 -13.57 0.13
C SER A 53 36.53 -13.19 -0.23
N SER A 54 36.46 -12.35 -1.26
CA SER A 54 35.55 -12.51 -2.40
C SER A 54 35.77 -13.88 -3.07
N TYR A 55 34.71 -14.65 -3.31
CA TYR A 55 34.74 -15.76 -4.26
C TYR A 55 33.72 -15.52 -5.37
N SER A 56 34.24 -15.46 -6.59
CA SER A 56 33.49 -15.43 -7.84
C SER A 56 33.03 -16.85 -8.20
N SER A 57 31.78 -16.93 -8.65
CA SER A 57 31.14 -18.06 -9.34
C SER A 57 32.11 -18.96 -10.12
N SER A 58 32.28 -20.21 -9.67
CA SER A 58 32.77 -21.34 -10.47
C SER A 58 32.48 -22.67 -9.76
N GLY A 59 31.28 -23.24 -9.98
CA GLY A 59 31.00 -24.67 -9.72
C GLY A 59 31.48 -25.20 -8.37
N GLU A 60 30.80 -24.83 -7.29
CA GLU A 60 31.13 -25.31 -5.95
C GLU A 60 30.22 -26.48 -5.55
N GLU A 61 30.81 -27.68 -5.57
CA GLU A 61 30.38 -28.80 -4.75
C GLU A 61 30.25 -28.27 -3.32
N THR A 62 29.05 -28.33 -2.72
CA THR A 62 28.83 -27.82 -1.37
C THR A 62 29.75 -28.59 -0.40
N ASP A 63 30.73 -27.94 0.22
CA ASP A 63 31.69 -28.60 1.13
C ASP A 63 30.97 -29.10 2.40
N LEU A 64 30.50 -30.33 2.33
CA LEU A 64 29.86 -31.08 3.42
C LEU A 64 30.88 -31.77 4.34
N SER A 65 32.18 -31.52 4.18
CA SER A 65 33.26 -32.14 4.97
C SER A 65 33.11 -31.91 6.49
N ALA A 66 32.35 -30.88 6.88
CA ALA A 66 32.02 -30.58 8.26
C ALA A 66 30.76 -31.29 8.78
N CYS A 67 30.12 -32.24 8.10
CA CYS A 67 28.91 -32.94 8.59
C CYS A 67 29.21 -34.42 8.93
N ASP A 68 28.44 -35.05 9.82
CA ASP A 68 28.48 -36.52 9.95
C ASP A 68 28.05 -37.13 8.60
N PRO A 69 28.74 -38.15 8.07
CA PRO A 69 28.43 -38.77 6.77
C PRO A 69 26.95 -39.14 6.59
N ALA A 70 26.23 -39.52 7.66
CA ALA A 70 24.79 -39.78 7.58
C ALA A 70 23.97 -38.51 7.29
N THR A 71 24.29 -37.41 7.98
CA THR A 71 23.63 -36.11 7.78
C THR A 71 23.95 -35.51 6.41
N ALA A 72 25.21 -35.65 5.96
CA ALA A 72 25.66 -35.23 4.63
C ALA A 72 24.91 -35.98 3.51
N SER A 73 24.72 -37.30 3.66
CA SER A 73 24.00 -38.13 2.69
C SER A 73 22.53 -37.71 2.56
N VAL A 74 21.86 -37.43 3.68
CA VAL A 74 20.47 -36.96 3.67
C VAL A 74 20.36 -35.57 3.04
N LEU A 75 21.23 -34.63 3.44
CA LEU A 75 21.24 -33.27 2.86
C LEU A 75 21.54 -33.28 1.36
N SER A 76 22.49 -34.09 0.91
CA SER A 76 22.83 -34.25 -0.52
C SER A 76 21.66 -34.82 -1.35
N THR A 77 20.95 -35.80 -0.81
CA THR A 77 19.74 -36.36 -1.44
C THR A 77 18.62 -35.31 -1.54
N TYR A 78 18.48 -34.44 -0.54
CA TYR A 78 17.51 -33.36 -0.57
C TYR A 78 17.91 -32.22 -1.51
N LEU A 79 19.18 -31.83 -1.55
CA LEU A 79 19.70 -30.77 -2.43
C LEU A 79 19.60 -31.16 -3.91
N SER A 80 19.94 -32.41 -4.25
CA SER A 80 19.77 -32.94 -5.61
C SER A 80 18.30 -32.96 -6.08
N VAL A 81 17.36 -33.06 -5.14
CA VAL A 81 15.91 -33.07 -5.38
C VAL A 81 15.31 -31.65 -5.42
N ALA A 82 15.87 -30.71 -4.67
CA ALA A 82 15.38 -29.34 -4.55
C ALA A 82 15.86 -28.40 -5.67
N GLY A 83 17.00 -28.71 -6.30
CA GLY A 83 17.63 -27.85 -7.30
C GLY A 83 18.29 -26.60 -6.67
N ASN A 84 19.10 -25.89 -7.44
CA ASN A 84 19.98 -24.78 -7.00
C ASN A 84 19.28 -23.55 -6.37
N GLY A 85 17.96 -23.59 -6.12
CA GLY A 85 17.17 -22.50 -5.54
C GLY A 85 16.77 -22.68 -4.07
N ALA A 86 16.93 -23.87 -3.49
CA ALA A 86 16.63 -24.10 -2.08
C ALA A 86 17.92 -23.99 -1.24
N ASP A 87 18.12 -22.86 -0.56
CA ASP A 87 19.20 -22.69 0.41
C ASP A 87 18.91 -23.51 1.68
N LEU A 88 19.08 -24.84 1.57
CA LEU A 88 19.03 -25.78 2.69
C LEU A 88 20.34 -25.76 3.50
N SER A 89 21.35 -24.99 3.07
CA SER A 89 22.62 -24.80 3.77
C SER A 89 22.40 -24.35 5.21
N LYS A 90 21.40 -23.50 5.45
CA LYS A 90 21.00 -23.06 6.80
C LYS A 90 20.45 -24.19 7.67
N VAL A 91 19.72 -25.14 7.08
CA VAL A 91 19.22 -26.34 7.77
C VAL A 91 20.39 -27.29 8.05
N GLY A 92 21.31 -27.46 7.08
CA GLY A 92 22.53 -28.26 7.24
C GLY A 92 23.45 -27.72 8.35
N ILE A 93 23.70 -26.41 8.37
CA ILE A 93 24.49 -25.75 9.42
C ILE A 93 23.84 -25.93 10.79
N PHE A 94 22.51 -25.81 10.87
CA PHE A 94 21.80 -26.04 12.13
C PHE A 94 21.89 -27.49 12.59
N LEU A 95 21.60 -28.45 11.71
CA LEU A 95 21.64 -29.88 12.06
C LEU A 95 23.06 -30.31 12.46
N ASN A 96 24.07 -29.77 11.77
CA ASN A 96 25.47 -30.01 12.10
C ASN A 96 25.89 -29.37 13.44
N SER A 97 25.40 -28.17 13.75
CA SER A 97 25.64 -27.51 15.05
C SER A 97 24.80 -28.09 16.19
N ALA A 98 23.71 -28.79 15.90
CA ALA A 98 22.97 -29.60 16.87
C ALA A 98 23.62 -30.97 17.10
N ALA A 99 24.24 -31.56 16.07
CA ALA A 99 24.91 -32.86 16.13
C ALA A 99 26.32 -32.78 16.77
N ARG A 100 27.09 -31.73 16.48
CA ARG A 100 28.31 -31.39 17.22
C ARG A 100 27.86 -30.68 18.49
N ARG A 101 28.39 -31.02 19.67
CA ARG A 101 27.98 -30.47 20.98
C ARG A 101 28.30 -28.96 21.17
N ARG A 102 27.99 -28.10 20.21
CA ARG A 102 28.16 -26.64 20.21
C ARG A 102 26.95 -26.01 19.52
N SER A 103 25.83 -25.98 20.24
CA SER A 103 24.70 -25.12 19.90
C SER A 103 25.19 -23.69 19.67
N PRO A 104 24.64 -22.96 18.68
CA PRO A 104 25.02 -21.56 18.47
C PRO A 104 24.72 -20.72 19.74
N PRO A 105 25.62 -19.79 20.12
CA PRO A 105 25.37 -18.92 21.26
C PRO A 105 24.23 -17.95 20.95
N CYS A 106 23.50 -17.56 21.98
CA CYS A 106 22.50 -16.51 21.89
C CYS A 106 23.19 -15.19 21.51
N LEU A 107 22.72 -14.50 20.47
CA LEU A 107 23.36 -13.26 19.98
C LEU A 107 23.18 -12.06 20.93
N ILE A 108 22.43 -12.21 22.02
CA ILE A 108 22.14 -11.14 22.98
C ILE A 108 23.03 -11.29 24.23
N CYS A 109 23.02 -12.47 24.87
CA CYS A 109 23.84 -12.72 26.08
C CYS A 109 25.17 -13.42 25.78
N LEU A 110 25.37 -13.93 24.57
CA LEU A 110 26.55 -14.68 24.12
C LEU A 110 26.74 -16.05 24.78
N ASP A 111 25.80 -16.47 25.63
CA ASP A 111 25.80 -17.79 26.26
C ASP A 111 25.34 -18.91 25.30
N PRO A 112 25.87 -20.13 25.44
CA PRO A 112 25.43 -21.28 24.66
C PRO A 112 23.98 -21.66 24.99
N ILE A 113 23.19 -21.94 23.96
CA ILE A 113 21.79 -22.39 24.12
C ILE A 113 21.78 -23.89 24.45
N ARG A 114 21.30 -24.24 25.65
CA ARG A 114 21.19 -25.62 26.12
C ARG A 114 19.86 -26.24 25.69
N PRO A 115 19.77 -27.58 25.56
CA PRO A 115 18.52 -28.26 25.22
C PRO A 115 17.33 -27.95 26.15
N SER A 116 17.61 -27.67 27.42
CA SER A 116 16.62 -27.32 28.44
C SER A 116 16.20 -25.86 28.42
N ASP A 117 16.91 -25.00 27.69
CA ASP A 117 16.66 -23.56 27.73
C ASP A 117 15.39 -23.22 26.94
N PRO A 118 14.55 -22.30 27.44
CA PRO A 118 13.43 -21.77 26.67
C PRO A 118 13.97 -20.85 25.57
N VAL A 119 13.60 -21.12 24.33
CA VAL A 119 14.12 -20.41 23.15
C VAL A 119 13.03 -19.80 22.29
N TRP A 120 13.43 -18.84 21.49
CA TRP A 120 12.68 -18.30 20.38
C TRP A 120 13.47 -18.43 19.09
N SER A 121 12.78 -18.69 17.98
CA SER A 121 13.36 -18.75 16.64
C SER A 121 12.75 -17.70 15.71
N CYS A 122 13.57 -17.02 14.93
CA CYS A 122 13.09 -16.04 13.94
C CYS A 122 12.35 -16.73 12.80
N SER A 123 11.02 -16.76 12.87
CA SER A 123 10.13 -17.41 11.89
C SER A 123 10.03 -16.72 10.53
N ALA A 124 10.38 -15.44 10.43
CA ALA A 124 10.11 -14.64 9.23
C ALA A 124 11.25 -14.65 8.20
N SER A 125 12.49 -14.93 8.61
CA SER A 125 13.63 -14.84 7.68
C SER A 125 14.82 -15.71 8.07
N CYS A 126 15.47 -15.43 9.20
CA CYS A 126 16.82 -15.97 9.45
C CYS A 126 16.88 -17.21 10.33
N PHE A 127 15.78 -17.59 10.99
CA PHE A 127 15.67 -18.78 11.86
C PHE A 127 16.74 -18.88 12.95
N ALA A 128 17.31 -17.74 13.36
CA ALA A 128 18.24 -17.68 14.48
C ALA A 128 17.56 -18.08 15.78
N LEU A 129 18.23 -18.89 16.60
CA LEU A 129 17.80 -19.20 17.96
C LEU A 129 18.37 -18.19 18.94
N LEU A 130 17.51 -17.76 19.87
CA LEU A 130 17.84 -16.88 20.97
C LEU A 130 17.11 -17.39 22.21
N HIS A 131 17.66 -17.15 23.40
CA HIS A 131 16.91 -17.38 24.64
C HIS A 131 15.63 -16.53 24.65
N LEU A 132 14.52 -17.14 25.09
CA LEU A 132 13.22 -16.49 25.17
C LEU A 132 13.27 -15.21 26.04
N PRO A 133 13.88 -15.21 27.24
CA PRO A 133 13.98 -13.99 28.05
C PRO A 133 14.80 -12.89 27.36
N CYS A 134 15.88 -13.25 26.68
CA CYS A 134 16.73 -12.28 25.99
C CYS A 134 15.98 -11.56 24.87
N ILE A 135 15.24 -12.30 24.03
CA ILE A 135 14.49 -11.68 22.94
C ILE A 135 13.30 -10.85 23.45
N GLN A 136 12.69 -11.23 24.57
CA GLN A 136 11.65 -10.43 25.23
C GLN A 136 12.20 -9.07 25.66
N SER A 137 13.31 -9.04 26.40
CA SER A 137 13.96 -7.78 26.79
C SER A 137 14.34 -6.92 25.58
N TRP A 138 14.90 -7.55 24.54
CA TRP A 138 15.24 -6.88 23.28
C TRP A 138 14.02 -6.25 22.60
N ALA A 139 12.92 -7.00 22.46
CA ALA A 139 11.69 -6.53 21.82
C ALA A 139 11.08 -5.34 22.59
N HIS A 140 11.04 -5.39 23.92
CA HIS A 140 10.54 -4.30 24.75
C HIS A 140 11.39 -3.03 24.65
N GLN A 141 12.73 -3.16 24.72
CA GLN A 141 13.63 -2.02 24.61
C GLN A 141 13.57 -1.38 23.22
N SER A 142 13.69 -2.19 22.16
CA SER A 142 13.69 -1.68 20.78
C SER A 142 12.36 -1.03 20.37
N ALA A 143 11.23 -1.58 20.82
CA ALA A 143 9.92 -1.04 20.48
C ALA A 143 9.51 0.19 21.31
N SER A 144 10.26 0.52 22.38
CA SER A 144 10.11 1.79 23.13
C SER A 144 10.92 2.95 22.53
N ALA A 145 11.92 2.65 21.70
CA ALA A 145 12.86 3.64 21.15
C ALA A 145 12.46 4.19 19.76
N ALA A 146 11.45 3.60 19.09
CA ALA A 146 11.09 3.93 17.71
C ALA A 146 9.69 4.59 17.61
N PRO A 147 9.46 5.47 16.60
CA PRO A 147 8.14 6.04 16.32
C PRO A 147 7.14 5.02 15.75
N SER A 148 7.59 3.84 15.31
CA SER A 148 6.77 2.73 14.84
C SER A 148 6.66 1.60 15.88
N PRO A 149 5.50 0.95 16.06
CA PRO A 149 5.26 -0.07 17.09
C PRO A 149 5.82 -1.45 16.69
N THR A 150 7.06 -1.49 16.22
CA THR A 150 7.74 -2.69 15.72
C THR A 150 9.11 -2.86 16.35
N TRP A 151 9.54 -4.10 16.55
CA TRP A 151 10.91 -4.45 16.94
C TRP A 151 11.58 -5.27 15.83
N GLY A 152 12.90 -5.23 15.73
CA GLY A 152 13.66 -5.93 14.71
C GLY A 152 14.35 -7.19 15.25
N CYS A 153 14.42 -8.26 14.48
CA CYS A 153 15.25 -9.42 14.83
C CYS A 153 16.73 -9.02 15.02
N PRO A 154 17.41 -9.43 16.10
CA PRO A 154 18.82 -9.08 16.34
C PRO A 154 19.79 -9.49 15.21
N LYS A 155 19.50 -10.61 14.53
CA LYS A 155 20.36 -11.13 13.44
C LYS A 155 20.06 -10.51 12.08
N CYS A 156 18.80 -10.47 11.66
CA CYS A 156 18.41 -10.10 10.29
C CYS A 156 17.61 -8.81 10.18
N ARG A 157 17.30 -8.15 11.31
CA ARG A 157 16.54 -6.90 11.40
C ARG A 157 15.14 -6.91 10.78
N VAL A 158 14.61 -8.08 10.41
CA VAL A 158 13.21 -8.20 9.97
C VAL A 158 12.28 -7.68 11.07
N ALA A 159 11.30 -6.86 10.66
CA ALA A 159 10.41 -6.16 11.58
C ALA A 159 9.26 -7.07 12.03
N TYR A 160 9.02 -7.08 13.34
CA TYR A 160 7.90 -7.74 14.01
C TYR A 160 7.04 -6.68 14.71
N PRO A 161 5.70 -6.76 14.64
CA PRO A 161 4.83 -5.89 15.44
C PRO A 161 4.97 -6.22 16.94
N LYS A 162 4.69 -5.24 17.80
CA LYS A 162 4.66 -5.43 19.27
C LYS A 162 3.79 -6.61 19.72
N SER A 163 2.68 -6.87 19.02
CA SER A 163 1.79 -8.00 19.30
C SER A 163 2.43 -9.37 19.05
N GLN A 164 3.51 -9.46 18.29
CA GLN A 164 4.27 -10.69 18.02
C GLN A 164 5.50 -10.83 18.92
N THR A 165 5.57 -10.09 20.03
CA THR A 165 6.59 -10.31 21.06
C THR A 165 6.40 -11.72 21.64
N PRO A 166 7.42 -12.58 21.64
CA PRO A 166 7.26 -13.97 22.04
C PRO A 166 7.01 -14.07 23.55
N THR A 167 5.88 -14.67 23.93
CA THR A 167 5.48 -14.84 25.35
C THR A 167 5.70 -16.25 25.86
N SER A 168 5.80 -17.23 24.97
CA SER A 168 5.83 -18.65 25.28
C SER A 168 6.94 -19.37 24.51
N TYR A 169 7.45 -20.44 25.11
CA TYR A 169 8.48 -21.28 24.51
C TYR A 169 7.82 -22.40 23.71
N HIS A 170 7.83 -22.28 22.39
CA HIS A 170 7.19 -23.25 21.50
C HIS A 170 8.22 -23.99 20.65
N CYS A 171 7.91 -25.23 20.27
CA CYS A 171 8.71 -26.00 19.33
C CYS A 171 8.79 -25.34 17.93
N PHE A 172 9.70 -25.80 17.08
CA PHE A 172 9.90 -25.19 15.74
C PHE A 172 8.69 -25.22 14.80
N CYS A 173 7.77 -26.16 14.99
CA CYS A 173 6.50 -26.22 14.24
C CYS A 173 5.36 -25.45 14.93
N SER A 174 5.62 -24.85 16.09
CA SER A 174 4.70 -24.04 16.90
C SER A 174 3.46 -24.75 17.42
N LYS A 175 3.42 -26.09 17.39
CA LYS A 175 2.28 -26.90 17.86
C LYS A 175 2.32 -27.20 19.35
N THR A 176 3.51 -27.30 19.92
CA THR A 176 3.73 -27.73 21.30
C THR A 176 4.44 -26.63 22.05
N GLU A 177 3.83 -26.17 23.14
CA GLU A 177 4.45 -25.31 24.15
C GLU A 177 5.27 -26.20 25.10
N ASP A 178 6.44 -25.71 25.51
CA ASP A 178 7.41 -26.41 26.37
C ASP A 178 7.72 -27.84 25.90
N PRO A 179 8.34 -28.01 24.70
CA PRO A 179 8.63 -29.34 24.15
C PRO A 179 9.53 -30.17 25.08
N PRO A 180 9.35 -31.51 25.08
CA PRO A 180 10.07 -32.40 25.97
C PRO A 180 11.58 -32.40 25.71
N ALA A 181 12.37 -32.38 26.78
CA ALA A 181 13.81 -32.56 26.74
C ALA A 181 14.16 -34.05 26.71
N ASP A 182 13.90 -34.72 25.59
CA ASP A 182 14.26 -36.13 25.38
C ASP A 182 15.59 -36.23 24.59
N PRO A 183 16.57 -37.05 25.04
CA PRO A 183 17.84 -37.26 24.33
C PRO A 183 17.72 -37.78 22.89
N TRP A 184 16.60 -38.42 22.53
CA TRP A 184 16.32 -38.98 21.21
C TRP A 184 15.55 -38.03 20.30
N ILE A 185 15.05 -36.93 20.84
CA ILE A 185 14.34 -35.90 20.09
C ILE A 185 15.28 -34.72 19.86
N LEU A 186 15.20 -34.12 18.67
CA LEU A 186 15.95 -32.90 18.38
C LEU A 186 15.61 -31.82 19.43
N PRO A 187 16.59 -31.20 20.11
CA PRO A 187 16.32 -30.16 21.09
C PRO A 187 15.41 -29.05 20.55
N HIS A 188 14.50 -28.57 21.39
CA HIS A 188 13.47 -27.57 21.04
C HIS A 188 12.48 -28.03 19.95
N SER A 189 12.43 -29.32 19.64
CA SER A 189 11.45 -29.94 18.77
C SER A 189 10.45 -30.76 19.57
N CYS A 190 9.22 -30.92 19.06
CA CYS A 190 8.22 -31.77 19.70
C CYS A 190 8.32 -33.25 19.32
N GLY A 191 9.21 -33.63 18.38
CA GLY A 191 9.35 -35.02 17.92
C GLY A 191 8.27 -35.49 16.92
N ASP A 192 7.15 -34.79 16.81
CA ASP A 192 6.09 -35.11 15.84
C ASP A 192 6.39 -34.65 14.41
N VAL A 193 5.59 -35.12 13.45
CA VAL A 193 5.57 -34.62 12.06
C VAL A 193 5.31 -33.11 12.05
N CYS A 194 6.12 -32.34 11.32
CA CYS A 194 6.12 -30.88 11.26
C CYS A 194 4.78 -30.29 10.82
N GLY A 195 4.16 -30.81 9.76
CA GLY A 195 2.82 -30.40 9.30
C GLY A 195 2.67 -28.95 8.80
N ARG A 196 3.73 -28.13 8.82
CA ARG A 196 3.73 -26.79 8.20
C ARG A 196 3.52 -26.89 6.68
N ARG A 197 2.87 -25.92 6.05
CA ARG A 197 2.65 -25.93 4.58
C ARG A 197 3.97 -25.82 3.82
N LEU A 198 4.18 -26.69 2.80
CA LEU A 198 5.44 -26.87 2.07
C LEU A 198 5.76 -25.79 1.02
N ASN A 199 4.98 -24.72 0.94
CA ASN A 199 5.32 -23.48 0.25
C ASN A 199 4.54 -22.36 0.93
N SER A 200 5.24 -21.45 1.62
CA SER A 200 4.61 -20.33 2.34
C SER A 200 4.07 -19.25 1.41
N ASN A 201 4.47 -19.25 0.12
CA ASN A 201 3.93 -18.32 -0.86
C ASN A 201 2.52 -18.77 -1.30
N PRO A 202 1.47 -17.95 -1.06
CA PRO A 202 0.11 -18.25 -1.53
C PRO A 202 0.02 -18.51 -3.03
N ASP A 203 0.88 -17.86 -3.83
CA ASP A 203 0.87 -17.95 -5.30
C ASP A 203 1.42 -19.28 -5.83
N SER A 204 2.04 -20.08 -4.97
CA SER A 204 2.57 -21.40 -5.34
C SER A 204 1.48 -22.41 -5.64
N GLY A 205 0.25 -22.22 -5.13
CA GLY A 205 -0.86 -23.16 -5.30
C GLY A 205 -0.63 -24.55 -4.70
N CYS A 206 0.35 -24.69 -3.80
CA CYS A 206 0.70 -25.95 -3.16
C CYS A 206 -0.06 -26.11 -1.84
N GLU A 207 -0.92 -27.14 -1.76
CA GLU A 207 -1.68 -27.47 -0.55
C GLU A 207 -1.02 -28.53 0.35
N HIS A 208 0.17 -29.01 -0.02
CA HIS A 208 0.87 -30.07 0.71
C HIS A 208 1.50 -29.58 2.02
N THR A 209 1.54 -30.48 3.00
CA THR A 209 2.13 -30.27 4.33
C THR A 209 3.46 -31.01 4.49
N CYS A 210 4.32 -30.49 5.35
CA CYS A 210 5.65 -31.02 5.62
C CYS A 210 5.55 -32.34 6.38
N LEU A 211 6.09 -33.40 5.79
CA LEU A 211 6.12 -34.76 6.34
C LEU A 211 7.38 -35.05 7.17
N LEU A 212 8.34 -34.12 7.20
CA LEU A 212 9.51 -34.24 8.07
C LEU A 212 9.09 -34.14 9.53
N LEU A 213 9.87 -34.71 10.45
CA LEU A 213 9.74 -34.41 11.88
C LEU A 213 9.94 -32.91 12.13
N CYS A 214 9.42 -32.41 13.25
CA CYS A 214 9.56 -31.02 13.64
C CYS A 214 11.04 -30.62 13.59
N HIS A 215 11.33 -29.62 12.76
CA HIS A 215 12.67 -29.28 12.36
C HIS A 215 12.88 -27.76 12.40
N PRO A 216 14.12 -27.33 12.68
CA PRO A 216 14.55 -25.94 12.60
C PRO A 216 14.49 -25.43 11.17
N GLY A 217 14.37 -24.12 11.01
CA GLY A 217 14.46 -23.50 9.68
C GLY A 217 13.20 -23.63 8.82
N PRO A 218 13.29 -23.20 7.55
CA PRO A 218 12.20 -23.26 6.59
C PRO A 218 11.95 -24.71 6.17
N CYS A 219 10.71 -25.02 5.80
CA CYS A 219 10.39 -26.33 5.24
C CYS A 219 11.04 -26.49 3.84
N PRO A 220 11.47 -27.71 3.47
CA PRO A 220 11.98 -27.96 2.14
C PRO A 220 10.90 -27.72 1.07
N PRO A 221 11.28 -27.55 -0.21
CA PRO A 221 10.31 -27.46 -1.28
C PRO A 221 9.48 -28.75 -1.38
N CYS A 222 8.24 -28.61 -1.81
CA CYS A 222 7.33 -29.74 -1.93
C CYS A 222 7.86 -30.84 -2.88
N PRO A 223 8.02 -32.10 -2.42
CA PRO A 223 8.50 -33.20 -3.25
C PRO A 223 7.39 -33.82 -4.13
N ALA A 224 6.13 -33.46 -3.90
CA ALA A 224 5.00 -34.00 -4.65
C ALA A 224 5.12 -33.69 -6.15
N VAL A 225 4.63 -34.59 -6.99
CA VAL A 225 4.58 -34.42 -8.44
C VAL A 225 3.15 -34.09 -8.85
N VAL A 226 3.00 -33.00 -9.60
CA VAL A 226 1.76 -32.58 -10.22
C VAL A 226 1.75 -33.17 -11.64
N PRO A 227 0.87 -34.15 -11.94
CA PRO A 227 0.91 -34.88 -13.21
C PRO A 227 0.52 -34.00 -14.42
N ASN A 228 -0.20 -32.92 -14.17
CA ASN A 228 -0.87 -32.10 -15.19
C ASN A 228 -0.52 -30.61 -15.06
N ALA A 229 0.74 -30.31 -14.72
CA ALA A 229 1.22 -28.96 -14.53
C ALA A 229 1.07 -28.15 -15.83
N ARG A 230 0.50 -26.95 -15.73
CA ARG A 230 0.17 -26.11 -16.88
C ARG A 230 1.31 -25.13 -17.16
N CYS A 231 1.75 -25.10 -18.41
CA CYS A 231 2.67 -24.06 -18.86
C CYS A 231 2.01 -22.67 -18.80
N PHE A 232 2.80 -21.59 -18.67
CA PHE A 232 2.27 -20.23 -18.68
C PHE A 232 1.46 -19.91 -19.94
N CYS A 233 1.79 -20.48 -21.10
CA CYS A 233 1.02 -20.30 -22.34
C CYS A 233 -0.32 -21.08 -22.35
N GLY A 234 -0.51 -22.04 -21.44
CA GLY A 234 -1.70 -22.89 -21.36
C GLY A 234 -1.76 -24.04 -22.38
N ALA A 235 -0.89 -24.02 -23.40
CA ALA A 235 -0.89 -25.02 -24.48
C ALA A 235 -0.23 -26.35 -24.09
N HIS A 236 0.76 -26.33 -23.19
CA HIS A 236 1.51 -27.53 -22.79
C HIS A 236 1.15 -27.96 -21.36
N ARG A 237 1.11 -29.28 -21.18
CA ARG A 237 0.91 -29.96 -19.90
C ARG A 237 1.96 -31.04 -19.76
N GLU A 238 2.61 -31.13 -18.61
CA GLU A 238 3.58 -32.18 -18.34
C GLU A 238 3.69 -32.45 -16.84
N PRO A 239 4.15 -33.63 -16.42
CA PRO A 239 4.40 -33.92 -15.01
C PRO A 239 5.57 -33.07 -14.49
N ARG A 240 5.33 -32.28 -13.45
CA ARG A 240 6.34 -31.43 -12.81
C ARG A 240 6.26 -31.56 -11.30
N ARG A 241 7.36 -31.28 -10.61
CA ARG A 241 7.37 -31.14 -9.15
C ARG A 241 6.49 -29.97 -8.74
N CYS A 242 5.75 -30.10 -7.64
CA CYS A 242 4.81 -29.09 -7.16
C CYS A 242 5.50 -27.74 -6.91
N ALA A 243 6.72 -27.76 -6.35
CA ALA A 243 7.55 -26.55 -6.17
C ALA A 243 7.86 -25.80 -7.49
N HIS A 244 7.84 -26.51 -8.62
CA HIS A 244 8.12 -25.97 -9.95
C HIS A 244 6.95 -26.24 -10.92
N GLN A 245 5.72 -26.26 -10.42
CA GLN A 245 4.54 -26.57 -11.24
C GLN A 245 4.21 -25.47 -12.26
N ARG A 246 4.67 -24.24 -12.03
CA ARG A 246 4.57 -23.12 -12.95
C ARG A 246 5.84 -23.07 -13.79
N TYR A 247 5.70 -23.19 -15.12
CA TYR A 247 6.85 -23.25 -16.00
C TYR A 247 6.59 -22.65 -17.39
N SER A 248 7.66 -22.28 -18.07
CA SER A 248 7.68 -21.88 -19.47
C SER A 248 8.11 -23.05 -20.35
N CYS A 249 7.38 -23.30 -21.44
CA CYS A 249 7.76 -24.31 -22.43
C CYS A 249 8.93 -23.85 -23.33
N LYS A 250 9.45 -22.64 -23.13
CA LYS A 250 10.49 -21.98 -23.96
C LYS A 250 10.13 -21.80 -25.45
N GLY A 251 8.97 -22.27 -25.89
CA GLY A 251 8.41 -21.98 -27.21
C GLY A 251 7.73 -20.61 -27.26
N LYS A 252 7.18 -20.26 -28.42
CA LYS A 252 6.40 -19.02 -28.61
C LYS A 252 5.10 -19.06 -27.81
N CYS A 253 4.77 -17.99 -27.09
CA CYS A 253 3.60 -17.89 -26.23
C CYS A 253 2.30 -18.13 -27.01
N ASN A 254 2.16 -17.52 -28.20
CA ASN A 254 1.03 -17.72 -29.13
C ASN A 254 -0.38 -17.44 -28.56
N LYS A 255 -0.50 -16.98 -27.30
CA LYS A 255 -1.78 -16.53 -26.73
C LYS A 255 -2.32 -15.35 -27.53
N ARG A 256 -3.65 -15.29 -27.69
CA ARG A 256 -4.32 -14.15 -28.33
C ARG A 256 -4.08 -12.89 -27.50
N LEU A 257 -3.60 -11.85 -28.14
CA LEU A 257 -3.39 -10.55 -27.51
C LEU A 257 -4.74 -9.84 -27.30
N SER A 258 -4.75 -8.76 -26.51
CA SER A 258 -5.95 -7.94 -26.26
C SER A 258 -6.61 -7.37 -27.53
N CYS A 259 -5.87 -7.27 -28.63
CA CYS A 259 -6.43 -6.88 -29.92
C CYS A 259 -7.27 -7.97 -30.60
N GLU A 260 -7.28 -9.21 -30.08
CA GLU A 260 -7.95 -10.44 -30.56
C GLU A 260 -7.56 -10.94 -31.97
N LEU A 261 -6.90 -10.09 -32.77
CA LEU A 261 -6.43 -10.37 -34.13
C LEU A 261 -5.05 -11.04 -34.14
N HIS A 262 -4.14 -10.59 -33.27
CA HIS A 262 -2.75 -11.03 -33.26
C HIS A 262 -2.44 -11.96 -32.10
N ARG A 263 -1.45 -12.83 -32.31
CA ARG A 263 -0.91 -13.74 -31.30
C ARG A 263 0.38 -13.18 -30.71
N CYS A 264 0.66 -13.50 -29.46
CA CYS A 264 1.88 -13.07 -28.76
C CYS A 264 3.13 -13.68 -29.44
N PRO A 265 4.05 -12.85 -29.98
CA PRO A 265 5.26 -13.32 -30.65
C PRO A 265 6.43 -13.58 -29.67
N VAL A 266 6.26 -13.20 -28.40
CA VAL A 266 7.26 -13.38 -27.35
C VAL A 266 7.29 -14.85 -26.94
N ASP A 267 8.45 -15.31 -26.48
CA ASP A 267 8.57 -16.64 -25.89
C ASP A 267 7.66 -16.76 -24.67
N CYS A 268 7.33 -18.00 -24.31
CA CYS A 268 6.45 -18.28 -23.20
C CYS A 268 7.01 -17.61 -21.93
N HIS A 269 6.22 -16.69 -21.38
CA HIS A 269 6.61 -15.82 -20.27
C HIS A 269 5.58 -15.96 -19.14
N ASP A 270 5.99 -15.61 -17.92
CA ASP A 270 5.04 -15.49 -16.81
C ASP A 270 4.29 -14.15 -16.91
N GLY A 271 3.06 -14.12 -16.42
CA GLY A 271 2.22 -12.92 -16.42
C GLY A 271 1.44 -12.63 -17.71
N PRO A 272 0.78 -11.46 -17.78
CA PRO A 272 -0.04 -11.04 -18.92
C PRO A 272 0.82 -10.76 -20.17
N CYS A 273 0.27 -11.03 -21.35
CA CYS A 273 0.99 -10.77 -22.60
C CYS A 273 1.19 -9.27 -22.84
N PRO A 274 2.33 -8.87 -23.43
CA PRO A 274 2.56 -7.46 -23.78
C PRO A 274 1.54 -6.97 -24.81
N PRO A 275 1.31 -5.64 -24.90
CA PRO A 275 0.42 -5.07 -25.89
C PRO A 275 0.87 -5.40 -27.32
N CYS A 276 -0.08 -5.39 -28.25
CA CYS A 276 0.21 -5.74 -29.64
C CYS A 276 1.10 -4.70 -30.33
N ALA A 277 2.33 -5.11 -30.66
CA ALA A 277 3.33 -4.28 -31.34
C ALA A 277 3.26 -4.36 -32.88
N VAL A 278 2.26 -5.03 -33.45
CA VAL A 278 2.09 -5.10 -34.91
C VAL A 278 1.64 -3.73 -35.42
N ARG A 279 2.34 -3.19 -36.41
CA ARG A 279 1.98 -1.93 -37.08
C ARG A 279 0.93 -2.21 -38.16
N GLY A 280 -0.06 -1.35 -38.27
CA GLY A 280 -1.08 -1.43 -39.30
C GLY A 280 -1.77 -0.10 -39.54
N ASN A 281 -2.47 -0.01 -40.67
CA ASN A 281 -3.25 1.17 -41.01
C ASN A 281 -4.60 1.12 -40.28
N HIS A 282 -4.77 2.01 -39.30
CA HIS A 282 -5.97 2.10 -38.50
C HIS A 282 -6.72 3.40 -38.81
N LYS A 283 -8.06 3.32 -38.86
CA LYS A 283 -8.92 4.50 -39.04
C LYS A 283 -9.15 5.19 -37.70
N CYS A 284 -9.29 6.52 -37.71
CA CYS A 284 -9.73 7.29 -36.54
C CYS A 284 -11.09 6.80 -36.04
N GLU A 285 -11.47 7.20 -34.83
CA GLU A 285 -12.84 7.00 -34.33
C GLU A 285 -13.92 7.61 -35.25
N CYS A 286 -13.54 8.63 -36.03
CA CYS A 286 -14.38 9.26 -37.05
C CYS A 286 -14.47 8.51 -38.39
N GLY A 287 -13.67 7.46 -38.62
CA GLY A 287 -13.56 6.75 -39.90
C GLY A 287 -12.79 7.48 -41.02
N GLU A 288 -12.64 8.79 -40.93
CA GLU A 288 -12.19 9.65 -42.03
C GLU A 288 -10.66 9.67 -42.24
N THR A 289 -9.86 9.53 -41.18
CA THR A 289 -8.38 9.58 -41.25
C THR A 289 -7.82 8.18 -41.06
N MET A 290 -6.91 7.75 -41.93
CA MET A 290 -6.18 6.50 -41.77
C MET A 290 -4.70 6.79 -41.51
N VAL A 291 -4.14 6.24 -40.44
CA VAL A 291 -2.74 6.44 -40.03
C VAL A 291 -2.13 5.09 -39.67
N GLU A 292 -0.86 4.90 -40.03
CA GLU A 292 -0.09 3.74 -39.59
C GLU A 292 0.25 3.87 -38.10
N ARG A 293 -0.24 2.94 -37.28
CA ARG A 293 -0.02 2.89 -35.84
C ARG A 293 0.11 1.47 -35.33
N LEU A 294 0.54 1.32 -34.09
CA LEU A 294 0.51 0.03 -33.39
C LEU A 294 -0.93 -0.42 -33.20
N CYS A 295 -1.18 -1.71 -33.30
CA CYS A 295 -2.51 -2.28 -33.11
C CYS A 295 -3.04 -2.04 -31.68
N SER A 296 -2.16 -1.91 -30.68
CA SER A 296 -2.51 -1.45 -29.33
C SER A 296 -3.10 -0.04 -29.29
N GLU A 297 -2.74 0.80 -30.25
CA GLU A 297 -3.16 2.20 -30.40
C GLU A 297 -4.14 2.38 -31.57
N ARG A 298 -4.85 1.30 -31.96
CA ARG A 298 -5.79 1.32 -33.09
C ARG A 298 -6.93 2.34 -32.92
N VAL A 299 -7.32 2.64 -31.68
CA VAL A 299 -8.36 3.61 -31.36
C VAL A 299 -7.70 4.95 -31.12
N PHE A 300 -7.94 5.91 -32.01
CA PHE A 300 -7.37 7.25 -31.89
C PHE A 300 -8.29 8.34 -32.45
N GLN A 301 -8.11 9.53 -31.91
CA GLN A 301 -8.76 10.74 -32.37
C GLN A 301 -7.81 11.49 -33.31
N CYS A 302 -8.30 11.85 -34.50
CA CYS A 302 -7.53 12.68 -35.41
C CYS A 302 -7.67 14.16 -35.06
N LYS A 303 -6.76 15.01 -35.54
CA LYS A 303 -6.77 16.46 -35.29
C LYS A 303 -7.85 17.23 -36.06
N ARG A 304 -8.77 16.54 -36.74
CA ARG A 304 -9.84 17.20 -37.49
C ARG A 304 -11.00 17.53 -36.57
N GLU A 305 -11.61 18.68 -36.85
CA GLU A 305 -12.88 19.09 -36.26
C GLU A 305 -14.01 18.16 -36.76
N CYS A 306 -15.02 17.96 -35.92
CA CYS A 306 -16.18 17.15 -36.29
C CYS A 306 -17.09 17.95 -37.22
N SER A 307 -17.36 17.45 -38.42
CA SER A 307 -18.31 18.07 -39.36
C SER A 307 -19.77 17.67 -39.09
N GLY A 308 -20.02 16.84 -38.08
CA GLY A 308 -21.36 16.35 -37.74
C GLY A 308 -22.26 17.44 -37.16
N MET A 309 -23.53 17.45 -37.59
CA MET A 309 -24.59 18.24 -36.95
C MET A 309 -25.03 17.57 -35.65
N LEU A 310 -25.21 18.37 -34.59
CA LEU A 310 -25.82 17.94 -33.35
C LEU A 310 -27.29 17.57 -33.57
N GLU A 311 -27.93 16.86 -32.64
CA GLU A 311 -29.34 16.42 -32.77
C GLU A 311 -30.35 17.55 -32.96
N CYS A 312 -29.96 18.80 -32.73
CA CYS A 312 -30.79 19.97 -33.02
C CYS A 312 -30.85 20.35 -34.52
N GLY A 313 -29.99 19.79 -35.37
CA GLY A 313 -29.94 20.07 -36.81
C GLY A 313 -29.42 21.46 -37.20
N LYS A 314 -29.08 22.30 -36.22
CA LYS A 314 -28.71 23.71 -36.43
C LYS A 314 -27.29 24.05 -35.97
N HIS A 315 -26.76 23.30 -35.01
CA HIS A 315 -25.42 23.52 -34.46
C HIS A 315 -24.47 22.39 -34.88
N ARG A 316 -23.21 22.74 -35.16
CA ARG A 316 -22.14 21.80 -35.50
C ARG A 316 -21.41 21.31 -34.23
N CYS A 317 -20.87 20.11 -34.30
CA CYS A 317 -20.13 19.50 -33.21
C CYS A 317 -18.72 20.08 -33.08
N GLU A 318 -18.37 20.64 -31.92
CA GLU A 318 -17.04 21.21 -31.65
C GLU A 318 -16.10 20.24 -30.91
N ARG A 319 -16.55 19.00 -30.65
CA ARG A 319 -15.81 18.02 -29.81
C ARG A 319 -14.57 17.42 -30.49
N GLY A 320 -14.23 17.85 -31.71
CA GLY A 320 -13.19 17.22 -32.53
C GLY A 320 -13.54 15.79 -32.93
N CYS A 321 -12.55 15.02 -33.40
CA CYS A 321 -12.75 13.61 -33.74
C CYS A 321 -13.22 12.81 -32.51
N HIS A 322 -14.41 12.23 -32.59
CA HIS A 322 -14.94 11.34 -31.55
C HIS A 322 -15.65 10.14 -32.21
N GLY A 323 -15.78 9.03 -31.48
CA GLY A 323 -16.62 7.91 -31.89
C GLY A 323 -18.11 8.18 -31.64
N GLY A 324 -18.97 7.56 -32.44
CA GLY A 324 -20.43 7.60 -32.25
C GLY A 324 -21.12 8.89 -32.71
N LYS A 325 -22.41 9.02 -32.39
CA LYS A 325 -23.23 10.20 -32.74
C LYS A 325 -22.82 11.43 -31.91
N CYS A 326 -22.91 12.64 -32.48
CA CYS A 326 -22.49 13.89 -31.82
C CYS A 326 -23.29 14.23 -30.54
N GLY A 327 -24.50 13.69 -30.41
CA GLY A 327 -25.35 13.83 -29.23
C GLY A 327 -26.15 15.14 -29.19
N GLU A 328 -26.69 15.44 -28.01
CA GLU A 328 -27.52 16.62 -27.77
C GLU A 328 -26.72 17.92 -27.85
N CYS A 329 -27.40 18.99 -28.27
CA CYS A 329 -26.80 20.32 -28.33
C CYS A 329 -26.65 20.89 -26.90
N PRO A 330 -25.47 21.37 -26.49
CA PRO A 330 -25.27 22.00 -25.17
C PRO A 330 -26.19 23.20 -24.91
N LEU A 331 -26.70 23.84 -25.98
CA LEU A 331 -27.61 24.98 -25.93
C LEU A 331 -29.09 24.57 -25.82
N ARG A 332 -29.40 23.28 -25.96
CA ARG A 332 -30.74 22.72 -25.86
C ARG A 332 -30.99 22.27 -24.42
N GLY A 333 -32.12 22.65 -23.84
CA GLY A 333 -32.52 22.22 -22.50
C GLY A 333 -32.64 23.37 -21.51
N GLN A 334 -32.26 23.12 -20.25
CA GLN A 334 -32.46 24.05 -19.14
C GLN A 334 -31.53 25.24 -19.23
N ARG A 335 -32.11 26.42 -19.49
CA ARG A 335 -31.40 27.71 -19.46
C ARG A 335 -32.10 28.67 -18.54
N THR A 336 -31.34 29.49 -17.84
CA THR A 336 -31.90 30.48 -16.92
C THR A 336 -31.98 31.86 -17.59
N CYS A 337 -32.81 32.77 -17.05
CA CYS A 337 -32.73 34.19 -17.43
C CYS A 337 -31.28 34.70 -17.31
N PRO A 338 -30.93 35.81 -17.97
CA PRO A 338 -29.65 36.50 -17.75
C PRO A 338 -29.36 36.82 -16.28
N CYS A 339 -30.38 36.82 -15.42
CA CYS A 339 -30.32 37.01 -13.98
C CYS A 339 -30.23 35.74 -13.12
N GLY A 340 -30.34 34.53 -13.68
CA GLY A 340 -30.34 33.26 -12.95
C GLY A 340 -31.59 32.94 -12.10
N LYS A 341 -32.58 33.84 -12.03
CA LYS A 341 -33.78 33.69 -11.17
C LYS A 341 -34.92 32.85 -11.75
N LYS A 342 -35.03 32.77 -13.08
CA LYS A 342 -36.10 32.03 -13.75
C LYS A 342 -35.49 31.00 -14.67
N ASP A 343 -35.92 29.76 -14.51
CA ASP A 343 -35.45 28.62 -15.28
C ASP A 343 -36.42 28.32 -16.42
N TYR A 344 -35.85 28.05 -17.59
CA TYR A 344 -36.57 27.61 -18.76
C TYR A 344 -36.11 26.18 -19.11
N PRO A 345 -36.82 25.15 -18.65
CA PRO A 345 -36.35 23.75 -18.71
C PRO A 345 -36.36 23.14 -20.11
N ARG A 346 -37.15 23.68 -21.05
CA ARG A 346 -37.27 23.17 -22.43
C ARG A 346 -37.05 24.28 -23.45
N LEU A 347 -35.87 24.89 -23.43
CA LEU A 347 -35.56 25.95 -24.36
C LEU A 347 -34.82 25.38 -25.58
N GLU A 348 -35.39 25.55 -26.78
CA GLU A 348 -34.77 25.14 -28.04
C GLU A 348 -33.46 25.89 -28.29
N CYS A 349 -32.47 25.26 -28.91
CA CYS A 349 -31.11 25.81 -29.02
C CYS A 349 -31.02 27.22 -29.60
N ASP A 350 -31.94 27.62 -30.48
CA ASP A 350 -31.95 28.93 -31.13
C ASP A 350 -32.70 30.00 -30.34
N VAL A 351 -33.58 29.57 -29.44
CA VAL A 351 -34.42 30.47 -28.67
C VAL A 351 -33.59 30.95 -27.49
N GLU A 352 -33.24 32.22 -27.45
CA GLU A 352 -32.50 32.74 -26.31
C GLU A 352 -33.41 32.89 -25.06
N ALA A 353 -32.86 32.64 -23.87
CA ALA A 353 -33.62 32.72 -22.60
C ALA A 353 -34.13 34.13 -22.31
N ALA A 354 -35.45 34.32 -22.36
CA ALA A 354 -36.10 35.61 -22.11
C ALA A 354 -35.74 36.20 -20.74
N THR A 355 -35.67 37.52 -20.66
CA THR A 355 -35.53 38.23 -19.38
C THR A 355 -36.77 37.98 -18.53
N CYS A 356 -36.60 37.72 -17.24
CA CYS A 356 -37.72 37.38 -16.36
C CYS A 356 -38.58 38.59 -15.96
N GLY A 357 -38.20 39.80 -16.35
CA GLY A 357 -38.85 41.06 -15.96
C GLY A 357 -38.65 41.49 -14.50
N SER A 358 -38.13 40.62 -13.62
CA SER A 358 -37.83 40.95 -12.23
C SER A 358 -36.55 41.80 -12.11
N THR A 359 -36.38 42.46 -10.96
CA THR A 359 -35.12 43.12 -10.60
C THR A 359 -33.97 42.11 -10.66
N CYS A 360 -32.91 42.47 -11.38
CA CYS A 360 -31.80 41.58 -11.69
C CYS A 360 -31.12 41.05 -10.43
N GLU A 361 -30.88 41.94 -9.45
CA GLU A 361 -30.25 41.66 -8.14
C GLU A 361 -28.91 40.91 -8.16
N LYS A 362 -28.38 40.59 -9.35
CA LYS A 362 -27.03 40.07 -9.51
C LYS A 362 -26.03 41.09 -8.98
N VAL A 363 -25.01 40.60 -8.30
CA VAL A 363 -23.94 41.43 -7.74
C VAL A 363 -23.18 42.08 -8.90
N LEU A 364 -23.06 43.41 -8.85
CA LEU A 364 -22.32 44.21 -9.82
C LEU A 364 -20.82 43.92 -9.72
N GLY A 365 -20.01 44.38 -10.68
CA GLY A 365 -18.55 44.25 -10.64
C GLY A 365 -17.90 44.76 -9.35
N CYS A 366 -18.57 45.68 -8.65
CA CYS A 366 -18.16 46.21 -7.35
C CYS A 366 -18.28 45.21 -6.17
N GLY A 367 -18.79 43.99 -6.37
CA GLY A 367 -18.82 42.90 -5.37
C GLY A 367 -19.74 43.10 -4.17
N ARG A 368 -20.22 44.33 -3.93
CA ARG A 368 -20.99 44.72 -2.73
C ARG A 368 -22.41 45.18 -3.03
N HIS A 369 -22.70 45.61 -4.26
CA HIS A 369 -24.01 46.15 -4.63
C HIS A 369 -24.73 45.22 -5.61
N LYS A 370 -26.05 45.10 -5.42
CA LYS A 370 -26.94 44.34 -6.30
C LYS A 370 -27.49 45.25 -7.40
N CYS A 371 -27.59 44.74 -8.62
CA CYS A 371 -28.14 45.48 -9.75
C CYS A 371 -29.62 45.85 -9.51
N PRO A 372 -29.98 47.15 -9.48
CA PRO A 372 -31.36 47.61 -9.25
C PRO A 372 -32.21 47.60 -10.52
N GLU A 373 -31.59 47.39 -11.69
CA GLU A 373 -32.28 47.37 -12.97
C GLU A 373 -33.12 46.11 -13.15
N ARG A 374 -34.17 46.21 -13.98
CA ARG A 374 -34.91 45.03 -14.44
C ARG A 374 -33.97 44.10 -15.21
N CYS A 375 -34.26 42.80 -15.19
CA CYS A 375 -33.46 41.79 -15.89
C CYS A 375 -33.21 42.25 -17.34
N HIS A 376 -31.94 42.48 -17.65
CA HIS A 376 -31.48 43.05 -18.91
C HIS A 376 -30.40 42.15 -19.52
N ARG A 377 -30.21 42.29 -20.83
CA ARG A 377 -29.13 41.65 -21.58
C ARG A 377 -28.09 42.72 -21.89
N GLY A 378 -26.95 42.69 -21.22
CA GLY A 378 -25.89 43.66 -21.44
C GLY A 378 -24.73 43.49 -20.45
N PRO A 379 -23.57 44.10 -20.72
CA PRO A 379 -22.43 44.11 -19.81
C PRO A 379 -22.85 44.61 -18.42
N ARG A 380 -22.22 44.05 -17.39
CA ARG A 380 -22.35 44.48 -15.98
C ARG A 380 -21.84 45.91 -15.88
N ASP A 381 -22.69 46.89 -16.15
CA ASP A 381 -22.22 48.27 -16.21
C ASP A 381 -21.65 48.68 -14.85
N VAL A 382 -20.41 49.15 -14.90
CA VAL A 382 -19.41 49.18 -13.80
C VAL A 382 -19.72 50.30 -12.80
N THR A 383 -20.82 51.03 -13.00
CA THR A 383 -21.14 52.26 -12.29
C THR A 383 -22.24 52.02 -11.26
N CYS A 384 -21.85 51.87 -9.99
CA CYS A 384 -22.78 51.62 -8.88
C CYS A 384 -23.51 52.95 -8.53
N ARG A 385 -24.63 53.27 -9.21
CA ARG A 385 -25.43 54.53 -9.07
C ARG A 385 -26.20 54.71 -7.75
N LEU A 386 -25.70 54.15 -6.65
CA LEU A 386 -26.35 54.22 -5.35
C LEU A 386 -26.07 55.56 -4.65
N VAL A 387 -27.09 56.09 -3.97
CA VAL A 387 -27.00 57.30 -3.16
C VAL A 387 -26.53 56.91 -1.75
N ILE A 388 -25.41 57.46 -1.29
CA ILE A 388 -24.98 57.30 0.10
C ILE A 388 -25.10 58.63 0.85
N LYS A 389 -25.45 58.54 2.15
CA LYS A 389 -25.37 59.68 3.07
C LYS A 389 -23.93 59.86 3.51
N LYS A 390 -23.25 60.86 2.97
CA LYS A 390 -21.93 61.27 3.48
C LYS A 390 -22.14 62.32 4.56
N SER A 391 -21.57 62.09 5.74
CA SER A 391 -21.49 63.09 6.80
C SER A 391 -20.20 63.90 6.66
N CYS A 392 -20.27 65.21 6.89
CA CYS A 392 -19.10 66.06 7.08
C CYS A 392 -18.22 65.48 8.19
N ARG A 393 -16.89 65.56 8.06
CA ARG A 393 -15.96 65.23 9.16
C ARG A 393 -16.24 66.01 10.45
N CYS A 394 -16.84 67.18 10.30
CA CYS A 394 -17.32 68.05 11.37
C CYS A 394 -18.62 67.58 12.06
N GLY A 395 -19.25 66.49 11.60
CA GLY A 395 -20.48 65.93 12.19
C GLY A 395 -21.78 66.70 11.93
N GLY A 396 -21.71 67.99 11.58
CA GLY A 396 -22.87 68.88 11.52
C GLY A 396 -23.76 68.77 10.28
N LEU A 397 -23.29 68.20 9.17
CA LEU A 397 -24.06 68.10 7.91
C LEU A 397 -24.04 66.68 7.36
N LYS A 398 -25.21 66.15 6.98
CA LYS A 398 -25.38 64.90 6.23
C LYS A 398 -25.97 65.25 4.87
N LYS A 399 -25.28 64.91 3.78
CA LYS A 399 -25.76 65.13 2.41
C LYS A 399 -25.83 63.79 1.67
N GLU A 400 -26.91 63.60 0.94
CA GLU A 400 -27.08 62.48 0.03
C GLU A 400 -26.29 62.76 -1.26
N VAL A 401 -25.36 61.86 -1.60
CA VAL A 401 -24.48 62.02 -2.77
C VAL A 401 -24.54 60.75 -3.60
N HIS A 402 -24.78 60.91 -4.91
CA HIS A 402 -24.69 59.83 -5.89
C HIS A 402 -23.24 59.39 -6.05
N ILE A 403 -22.97 58.09 -5.93
CA ILE A 403 -21.64 57.54 -6.21
C ILE A 403 -21.53 57.28 -7.72
N TYR A 404 -20.66 58.03 -8.39
CA TYR A 404 -20.26 57.76 -9.79
C TYR A 404 -18.84 57.21 -9.83
N ILE A 405 -18.54 56.24 -8.97
CA ILE A 405 -17.19 55.69 -8.80
C ILE A 405 -17.21 54.24 -9.24
N THR A 406 -16.31 53.88 -10.15
CA THR A 406 -15.86 52.50 -10.35
C THR A 406 -15.29 52.03 -9.02
N CYS A 407 -16.05 51.27 -8.23
CA CYS A 407 -15.52 50.64 -7.03
C CYS A 407 -14.41 49.68 -7.46
N LEU A 408 -13.16 50.12 -7.26
CA LEU A 408 -12.02 49.23 -7.08
C LEU A 408 -12.05 48.68 -5.65
#